data_AF-V5IAM5-F1
#
_entry.id   AF-V5IAM5-F1
#
_cell.length_a   1.000
_cell.length_b   1.000
_cell.length_c   1.000
_cell.angle_alpha   90.00
_cell.angle_beta   90.00
_cell.angle_gamma   90.00
#
_symmetry.space_group_name_H-M   'P 1'
#
loop_
_entity.id
_entity.type
_entity.pdbx_description
1 polymer ?
#
loop_
_entity_poly.entity_id
_entity_poly.type
_entity_poly.pdbx_seq_one_letter_code
_entity_poly.pdbx_strand_id
1 'polypeptide(L)'
;MPENKLQNGHKSQIRVWCDGCYDMVHFGHANFLRQAKALGDYLIVGVHTDEEITKHKGPPVFTEEERYKMVRGIKWVDEVVEGAPYVTTLDTLDKYDCDFCVHGDDITMTADGVDTYHLVKSADRYREVQRTAGVSTTDLVGRMLLLTRNHFKQGQYEYHVAKEHSSTMGQDSSARSPYTGCSQFLPTTQKIIQFSDGKSPKPGDRIIYVAGAFDLFHVGHLEFLQKAREQQFQIESRKGNFPPNQMKVKTRTR
;
A
#
# COMPACT_ATOMS: atom_id res chain seq x y z
N MET A 1 -52.88 -1.29 20.14
CA MET A 1 -51.49 -1.81 20.15
C MET A 1 -51.46 -3.15 19.41
N PRO A 2 -50.47 -3.44 18.56
CA PRO A 2 -49.11 -2.87 18.61
C PRO A 2 -48.80 -1.87 17.49
N GLU A 3 -47.92 -0.96 17.86
CA GLU A 3 -47.40 0.16 17.09
C GLU A 3 -46.40 -0.32 16.03
N ASN A 4 -46.53 0.26 14.84
CA ASN A 4 -45.64 0.08 13.71
C ASN A 4 -44.31 0.78 14.03
N LYS A 5 -43.30 0.03 14.50
CA LYS A 5 -41.94 0.55 14.64
C LYS A 5 -41.35 0.76 13.24
N LEU A 6 -41.38 2.01 12.78
CA LEU A 6 -40.48 2.54 11.77
C LEU A 6 -39.04 2.26 12.22
N GLN A 7 -38.46 1.15 11.74
CA GLN A 7 -37.01 0.96 11.84
C GLN A 7 -36.36 1.90 10.83
N ASN A 8 -35.84 3.03 11.33
CA ASN A 8 -34.88 3.86 10.62
C ASN A 8 -33.71 2.97 10.20
N GLY A 9 -33.70 2.53 8.93
CA GLY A 9 -32.63 1.76 8.33
C GLY A 9 -31.38 2.63 8.15
N HIS A 10 -30.58 2.75 9.21
CA HIS A 10 -29.17 3.10 9.03
C HIS A 10 -28.56 1.98 8.19
N LYS A 11 -28.21 2.27 6.93
CA LYS A 11 -27.47 1.33 6.08
C LYS A 11 -26.20 0.93 6.86
N SER A 12 -26.07 -0.33 7.22
CA SER A 12 -24.86 -0.82 7.87
C SER A 12 -23.68 -0.58 6.93
N GLN A 13 -22.57 -0.11 7.49
CA GLN A 13 -21.35 0.16 6.73
C GLN A 13 -20.82 -1.16 6.16
N ILE A 14 -20.54 -1.23 4.86
CA ILE A 14 -19.97 -2.44 4.25
C ILE A 14 -18.48 -2.53 4.60
N ARG A 15 -18.07 -3.58 5.30
CA ARG A 15 -16.70 -3.80 5.80
C ARG A 15 -16.02 -4.88 4.98
N VAL A 16 -14.89 -4.51 4.38
CA VAL A 16 -14.13 -5.33 3.44
C VAL A 16 -12.85 -5.80 4.13
N TRP A 17 -12.55 -7.09 3.98
CA TRP A 17 -11.30 -7.69 4.42
C TRP A 17 -10.36 -7.96 3.25
N CYS A 18 -9.10 -7.57 3.40
CA CYS A 18 -8.01 -8.09 2.59
C CYS A 18 -6.93 -8.63 3.53
N ASP A 19 -6.19 -9.63 3.09
CA ASP A 19 -4.98 -10.05 3.79
C ASP A 19 -3.84 -10.32 2.82
N GLY A 20 -2.64 -10.44 3.36
CA GLY A 20 -1.47 -10.70 2.56
C GLY A 20 -0.16 -10.45 3.29
N CYS A 21 0.92 -10.81 2.62
CA CYS A 21 2.27 -10.57 3.10
C CYS A 21 2.65 -9.09 3.01
N TYR A 22 2.30 -8.41 1.91
CA TYR A 22 2.67 -7.01 1.61
C TYR A 22 4.19 -6.74 1.74
N ASP A 23 5.01 -7.72 1.39
CA ASP A 23 6.46 -7.57 1.30
C ASP A 23 6.84 -6.88 -0.01
N MET A 24 7.73 -5.88 0.08
CA MET A 24 8.07 -4.98 -1.03
C MET A 24 6.84 -4.32 -1.67
N VAL A 25 6.06 -3.58 -0.87
CA VAL A 25 4.87 -2.85 -1.35
C VAL A 25 5.18 -2.02 -2.59
N HIS A 26 4.28 -2.09 -3.57
CA HIS A 26 4.38 -1.41 -4.85
C HIS A 26 2.99 -1.00 -5.34
N PHE A 27 2.89 -0.22 -6.42
CA PHE A 27 1.61 0.33 -6.88
C PHE A 27 0.56 -0.75 -7.23
N GLY A 28 0.99 -1.97 -7.57
CA GLY A 28 0.08 -3.12 -7.71
C GLY A 28 -0.71 -3.45 -6.43
N HIS A 29 -0.05 -3.52 -5.27
CA HIS A 29 -0.71 -3.68 -3.98
C HIS A 29 -1.63 -2.49 -3.66
N ALA A 30 -1.18 -1.28 -3.94
CA ALA A 30 -1.98 -0.07 -3.73
C ALA A 30 -3.24 -0.05 -4.61
N ASN A 31 -3.16 -0.48 -5.87
CA ASN A 31 -4.32 -0.60 -6.77
C ASN A 31 -5.26 -1.74 -6.34
N PHE A 32 -4.71 -2.85 -5.85
CA PHE A 32 -5.51 -3.94 -5.28
C PHE A 32 -6.37 -3.42 -4.11
N LEU A 33 -5.74 -2.75 -3.14
CA LEU A 33 -6.45 -2.16 -2.00
C LEU A 33 -7.43 -1.04 -2.41
N ARG A 34 -7.11 -0.25 -3.44
CA ARG A 34 -8.05 0.71 -4.04
C ARG A 34 -9.31 0.01 -4.59
N GLN A 35 -9.13 -1.09 -5.32
CA GLN A 35 -10.24 -1.85 -5.89
C GLN A 35 -11.07 -2.49 -4.77
N ALA A 36 -10.43 -3.09 -3.76
CA ALA A 36 -11.12 -3.64 -2.60
C ALA A 36 -11.93 -2.57 -1.84
N LYS A 37 -11.32 -1.41 -1.56
CA LYS A 37 -12.00 -0.27 -0.92
C LYS A 37 -13.20 0.23 -1.74
N ALA A 38 -13.18 0.11 -3.07
CA ALA A 38 -14.31 0.53 -3.90
C ALA A 38 -15.52 -0.41 -3.83
N LEU A 39 -15.35 -1.63 -3.29
CA LEU A 39 -16.43 -2.61 -3.12
C LEU A 39 -17.21 -2.42 -1.80
N GLY A 40 -16.72 -1.60 -0.89
CA GLY A 40 -17.38 -1.32 0.38
C GLY A 40 -17.07 0.07 0.94
N ASP A 41 -17.37 0.27 2.21
CA ASP A 41 -17.26 1.57 2.87
C ASP A 41 -16.07 1.64 3.85
N TYR A 42 -15.57 0.50 4.33
CA TYR A 42 -14.45 0.37 5.26
C TYR A 42 -13.54 -0.78 4.84
N LEU A 43 -12.24 -0.56 4.77
CA LEU A 43 -11.24 -1.55 4.37
C LEU A 43 -10.31 -1.87 5.54
N ILE A 44 -10.35 -3.13 5.95
CA ILE A 44 -9.46 -3.73 6.95
C ILE A 44 -8.46 -4.60 6.22
N VAL A 45 -7.18 -4.43 6.55
CA VAL A 45 -6.09 -5.19 5.93
C VAL A 45 -5.34 -5.99 6.99
N GLY A 46 -5.47 -7.32 6.93
CA GLY A 46 -4.67 -8.26 7.69
C GLY A 46 -3.27 -8.39 7.09
N VAL A 47 -2.24 -8.34 7.93
CA VAL A 47 -0.85 -8.54 7.52
C VAL A 47 -0.27 -9.68 8.34
N HIS A 48 0.30 -10.67 7.67
CA HIS A 48 0.85 -11.86 8.33
C HIS A 48 2.16 -11.55 9.06
N THR A 49 2.47 -12.33 10.10
CA THR A 49 3.77 -12.26 10.79
C THR A 49 4.90 -12.84 9.94
N ASP A 50 6.15 -12.49 10.29
CA ASP A 50 7.34 -13.04 9.62
C ASP A 50 7.42 -14.57 9.79
N GLU A 51 7.07 -15.07 10.98
CA GLU A 51 7.01 -16.50 11.27
C GLU A 51 5.98 -17.21 10.38
N GLU A 52 4.78 -16.65 10.25
CA GLU A 52 3.70 -17.26 9.49
C GLU A 52 4.00 -17.30 7.99
N ILE A 53 4.64 -16.25 7.48
CA ILE A 53 5.12 -16.20 6.09
C ILE A 53 6.17 -17.28 5.84
N THR A 54 7.13 -17.42 6.75
CA THR A 54 8.26 -18.35 6.61
C THR A 54 7.83 -19.81 6.60
N LYS A 55 6.68 -20.15 7.22
CA LYS A 55 6.12 -21.51 7.17
C LYS A 55 5.61 -21.89 5.77
N HIS A 56 5.13 -20.92 5.00
CA HIS A 56 4.47 -21.15 3.71
C HIS A 56 5.37 -20.85 2.51
N LYS A 57 6.32 -19.93 2.67
CA LYS A 57 7.28 -19.53 1.64
C LYS A 57 8.61 -19.10 2.26
N GLY A 58 9.52 -18.56 1.45
CA GLY A 58 10.75 -17.96 1.96
C GLY A 58 10.49 -16.78 2.92
N PRO A 59 11.44 -16.47 3.80
CA PRO A 59 11.31 -15.35 4.73
C PRO A 59 11.11 -14.04 3.96
N PRO A 60 10.31 -13.10 4.50
CA PRO A 60 10.09 -11.81 3.84
C PRO A 60 11.37 -10.97 3.86
N VAL A 61 11.50 -10.05 2.90
CA VAL A 61 12.63 -9.11 2.82
C VAL A 61 12.51 -8.04 3.92
N PHE A 62 11.30 -7.51 4.13
CA PHE A 62 11.01 -6.56 5.20
C PHE A 62 10.44 -7.24 6.44
N THR A 63 10.76 -6.67 7.60
CA THR A 63 10.17 -7.08 8.89
C THR A 63 8.67 -6.83 8.91
N GLU A 64 7.95 -7.55 9.76
CA GLU A 64 6.50 -7.35 9.92
C GLU A 64 6.12 -5.92 10.29
N GLU A 65 6.89 -5.25 11.15
CA GLU A 65 6.68 -3.85 11.54
C GLU A 65 6.77 -2.88 10.35
N GLU A 66 7.76 -3.08 9.48
CA GLU A 66 7.92 -2.30 8.25
C GLU A 66 6.72 -2.51 7.31
N ARG A 67 6.25 -3.76 7.19
CA ARG A 67 5.09 -4.11 6.37
C ARG A 67 3.81 -3.50 6.94
N TYR A 68 3.57 -3.60 8.25
CA TYR A 68 2.44 -2.95 8.91
C TYR A 68 2.43 -1.45 8.67
N LYS A 69 3.58 -0.79 8.82
CA LYS A 69 3.74 0.64 8.62
C LYS A 69 3.49 1.05 7.17
N MET A 70 4.01 0.30 6.19
CA MET A 70 3.76 0.56 4.78
C MET A 70 2.28 0.47 4.43
N VAL A 71 1.59 -0.58 4.88
CA VAL A 71 0.16 -0.78 4.60
C VAL A 71 -0.67 0.34 5.22
N ARG A 72 -0.37 0.77 6.46
CA ARG A 72 -1.01 1.93 7.10
C ARG A 72 -0.82 3.24 6.33
N GLY A 73 0.27 3.37 5.57
CA GLY A 73 0.55 4.53 4.74
C GLY A 73 -0.31 4.62 3.47
N ILE A 74 -1.02 3.55 3.10
CA ILE A 74 -1.84 3.51 1.88
C ILE A 74 -3.19 4.17 2.16
N LYS A 75 -3.51 5.24 1.43
CA LYS A 75 -4.67 6.11 1.68
C LYS A 75 -6.05 5.42 1.71
N TRP A 76 -6.18 4.25 1.10
CA TRP A 76 -7.45 3.50 1.03
C TRP A 76 -7.66 2.56 2.22
N VAL A 77 -6.61 2.27 2.99
CA VAL A 77 -6.67 1.39 4.16
C VAL A 77 -7.16 2.20 5.35
N ASP A 78 -8.24 1.72 6.00
CA ASP A 78 -8.75 2.36 7.22
C ASP A 78 -8.14 1.73 8.48
N GLU A 79 -7.91 0.42 8.46
CA GLU A 79 -7.43 -0.34 9.60
C GLU A 79 -6.46 -1.45 9.18
N VAL A 80 -5.40 -1.65 9.96
CA VAL A 80 -4.44 -2.73 9.76
C VAL A 80 -4.50 -3.67 10.95
N VAL A 81 -4.70 -4.95 10.66
CA VAL A 81 -4.67 -6.05 11.62
C VAL A 81 -3.32 -6.75 11.53
N GLU A 82 -2.56 -6.68 12.61
CA GLU A 82 -1.26 -7.34 12.73
C GLU A 82 -1.43 -8.82 13.07
N GLY A 83 -0.51 -9.66 12.59
CA GLY A 83 -0.53 -11.10 12.82
C GLY A 83 -1.77 -11.82 12.29
N ALA A 84 -2.27 -11.41 11.12
CA ALA A 84 -3.38 -12.09 10.47
C ALA A 84 -2.99 -13.52 10.01
N PRO A 85 -3.91 -14.50 10.09
CA PRO A 85 -3.65 -15.86 9.62
C PRO A 85 -3.32 -15.88 8.12
N TYR A 86 -2.57 -16.90 7.66
CA TYR A 86 -2.14 -16.98 6.26
C TYR A 86 -3.29 -17.19 5.28
N VAL A 87 -4.32 -17.92 5.69
CA VAL A 87 -5.52 -18.19 4.89
C VAL A 87 -6.72 -17.51 5.52
N THR A 88 -7.47 -16.76 4.71
CA THR A 88 -8.73 -16.17 5.15
C THR A 88 -9.76 -17.24 5.52
N THR A 89 -10.31 -17.15 6.73
CA THR A 89 -11.38 -18.02 7.21
C THR A 89 -12.65 -17.23 7.51
N LEU A 90 -13.80 -17.90 7.53
CA LEU A 90 -15.06 -17.29 7.95
C LEU A 90 -14.97 -16.75 9.38
N ASP A 91 -14.29 -17.47 10.29
CA ASP A 91 -14.04 -17.03 11.66
C ASP A 91 -13.28 -15.70 11.72
N THR A 92 -12.32 -15.50 10.80
CA THR A 92 -11.57 -14.24 10.70
C THR A 92 -12.49 -13.11 10.25
N LEU A 93 -13.34 -13.35 9.25
CA LEU A 93 -14.30 -12.36 8.78
C LEU A 93 -15.31 -12.00 9.87
N ASP A 94 -15.80 -12.98 10.61
CA ASP A 94 -16.74 -12.77 11.71
C ASP A 94 -16.09 -12.04 12.89
N LYS A 95 -14.84 -12.37 13.23
CA LYS A 95 -14.07 -11.71 14.29
C LYS A 95 -13.91 -10.21 14.06
N TYR A 96 -13.72 -9.78 12.81
CA TYR A 96 -13.52 -8.37 12.46
C TYR A 96 -14.78 -7.69 11.90
N ASP A 97 -15.93 -8.39 11.94
CA ASP A 97 -17.22 -7.92 11.42
C ASP A 97 -17.10 -7.49 9.95
N CYS A 98 -16.48 -8.31 9.11
CA CYS A 98 -16.30 -8.07 7.69
C CYS A 98 -17.36 -8.82 6.89
N ASP A 99 -18.02 -8.14 5.95
CA ASP A 99 -19.04 -8.75 5.10
C ASP A 99 -18.42 -9.80 4.17
N PHE A 100 -17.29 -9.48 3.55
CA PHE A 100 -16.58 -10.37 2.61
C PHE A 100 -15.08 -10.06 2.55
N CYS A 101 -14.30 -11.02 2.05
CA CYS A 101 -12.92 -10.78 1.66
C CYS A 101 -12.77 -10.50 0.16
N VAL A 102 -11.70 -9.79 -0.17
CA VAL A 102 -11.29 -9.50 -1.54
C VAL A 102 -9.88 -10.03 -1.76
N HIS A 103 -9.69 -10.78 -2.84
CA HIS A 103 -8.40 -11.30 -3.28
C HIS A 103 -8.18 -11.06 -4.78
N GLY A 104 -6.95 -11.26 -5.24
CA GLY A 104 -6.63 -11.24 -6.66
C GLY A 104 -7.20 -12.46 -7.40
N ASP A 105 -7.15 -12.42 -8.73
CA ASP A 105 -7.54 -13.50 -9.64
C ASP A 105 -6.45 -14.58 -9.81
N ASP A 106 -5.56 -14.74 -8.82
CA ASP A 106 -4.51 -15.75 -8.82
C ASP A 106 -5.10 -17.14 -8.54
N ILE A 107 -4.51 -18.19 -9.13
CA ILE A 107 -4.93 -19.58 -8.87
C ILE A 107 -4.46 -19.98 -7.47
N THR A 108 -5.40 -20.26 -6.58
CA THR A 108 -5.12 -20.60 -5.17
C THR A 108 -5.64 -22.00 -4.85
N MET A 109 -4.82 -23.02 -5.12
CA MET A 109 -5.15 -24.42 -4.83
C MET A 109 -4.18 -25.00 -3.79
N THR A 110 -4.70 -25.88 -2.94
CA THR A 110 -3.90 -26.74 -2.07
C THR A 110 -3.20 -27.83 -2.88
N ALA A 111 -2.27 -28.56 -2.25
CA ALA A 111 -1.58 -29.69 -2.88
C ALA A 111 -2.56 -30.77 -3.39
N ASP A 112 -3.74 -30.88 -2.77
CA ASP A 112 -4.80 -31.81 -3.13
C ASP A 112 -5.71 -31.28 -4.26
N GLY A 113 -5.41 -30.10 -4.81
CA GLY A 113 -6.17 -29.47 -5.90
C GLY A 113 -7.47 -28.79 -5.45
N VAL A 114 -7.66 -28.59 -4.15
CA VAL A 114 -8.84 -27.91 -3.59
C VAL A 114 -8.56 -26.41 -3.50
N ASP A 115 -9.54 -25.58 -3.86
CA ASP A 115 -9.41 -24.12 -3.72
C ASP A 115 -9.21 -23.74 -2.24
N THR A 116 -8.15 -22.98 -1.96
CA THR A 116 -7.79 -22.53 -0.61
C THR A 116 -8.94 -21.77 0.07
N TYR A 117 -9.76 -21.06 -0.69
CA TYR A 117 -10.87 -20.24 -0.20
C TYR A 117 -12.24 -20.86 -0.43
N HIS A 118 -12.33 -22.16 -0.70
CA HIS A 118 -13.60 -22.84 -1.01
C HIS A 118 -14.71 -22.59 0.04
N LEU A 119 -14.38 -22.54 1.34
CA LEU A 119 -15.33 -22.26 2.41
C LEU A 119 -15.87 -20.82 2.39
N VAL A 120 -15.02 -19.86 2.03
CA VAL A 120 -15.41 -18.45 1.95
C VAL A 120 -16.21 -18.19 0.67
N LYS A 121 -15.84 -18.85 -0.42
CA LYS A 121 -16.57 -18.85 -1.69
C LYS A 121 -17.96 -19.47 -1.56
N SER A 122 -18.10 -20.62 -0.89
CA SER A 122 -19.39 -21.28 -0.68
C SER A 122 -20.35 -20.48 0.19
N ALA A 123 -19.83 -19.61 1.06
CA ALA A 123 -20.60 -18.68 1.87
C ALA A 123 -20.96 -17.36 1.15
N ASP A 124 -20.61 -17.19 -0.13
CA ASP A 124 -20.76 -15.94 -0.90
C ASP A 124 -20.07 -14.71 -0.26
N ARG A 125 -18.97 -14.94 0.47
CA ARG A 125 -18.19 -13.90 1.16
C ARG A 125 -16.81 -13.70 0.56
N TYR A 126 -16.64 -14.04 -0.72
CA TYR A 126 -15.40 -13.88 -1.48
C TYR A 126 -15.66 -13.04 -2.73
N ARG A 127 -14.77 -12.09 -3.01
CA ARG A 127 -14.80 -11.23 -4.20
C ARG A 127 -13.42 -11.18 -4.83
N GLU A 128 -13.38 -11.06 -6.16
CA GLU A 128 -12.15 -11.00 -6.94
C GLU A 128 -11.95 -9.63 -7.56
N VAL A 129 -10.70 -9.19 -7.63
CA VAL A 129 -10.29 -7.98 -8.35
C VAL A 129 -9.12 -8.30 -9.27
N GLN A 130 -9.02 -7.53 -10.36
CA GLN A 130 -8.02 -7.81 -11.39
C GLN A 130 -6.61 -7.47 -10.91
N ARG A 131 -5.66 -8.35 -11.24
CA ARG A 131 -4.23 -8.10 -11.07
C ARG A 131 -3.80 -6.84 -11.83
N THR A 132 -2.89 -6.10 -11.22
CA THR A 132 -2.35 -4.88 -11.85
C THR A 132 -1.26 -5.22 -12.86
N ALA A 133 -1.50 -4.89 -14.13
CA ALA A 133 -0.53 -5.10 -15.20
C ALA A 133 0.72 -4.21 -15.05
N GLY A 134 1.89 -4.78 -15.38
CA GLY A 134 3.17 -4.06 -15.48
C GLY A 134 3.97 -3.96 -14.17
N VAL A 135 3.58 -4.69 -13.11
CA VAL A 135 4.37 -4.81 -11.88
C VAL A 135 4.08 -6.12 -11.14
N SER A 136 5.14 -6.72 -10.59
CA SER A 136 5.08 -7.75 -9.55
C SER A 136 6.35 -7.68 -8.72
N THR A 137 6.35 -8.27 -7.52
CA THR A 137 7.58 -8.39 -6.72
C THR A 137 8.67 -9.11 -7.49
N THR A 138 8.35 -10.17 -8.24
CA THR A 138 9.30 -10.90 -9.08
C THR A 138 9.90 -10.02 -10.18
N ASP A 139 9.09 -9.20 -10.84
CA ASP A 139 9.57 -8.22 -11.83
C ASP A 139 10.53 -7.22 -11.17
N LEU A 140 10.15 -6.62 -10.04
CA LEU A 140 11.01 -5.67 -9.32
C LEU A 140 12.33 -6.30 -8.87
N VAL A 141 12.31 -7.52 -8.32
CA VAL A 141 13.52 -8.26 -7.98
C VAL A 141 14.37 -8.51 -9.23
N GLY A 142 13.75 -8.89 -10.36
CA GLY A 142 14.44 -9.03 -11.64
C GLY A 142 15.17 -7.75 -12.07
N ARG A 143 14.55 -6.58 -11.89
CA ARG A 143 15.17 -5.27 -12.16
C ARG A 143 16.36 -4.99 -11.25
N MET A 144 16.25 -5.31 -9.96
CA MET A 144 17.38 -5.17 -9.01
C MET A 144 18.56 -6.06 -9.42
N LEU A 145 18.29 -7.30 -9.85
CA LEU A 145 19.32 -8.22 -10.31
C LEU A 145 20.03 -7.77 -11.59
N LEU A 146 19.36 -6.98 -12.45
CA LEU A 146 19.99 -6.39 -13.64
C LEU A 146 20.99 -5.29 -13.26
N LEU A 147 20.66 -4.46 -12.27
CA LEU A 147 21.53 -3.38 -11.79
C LEU A 147 22.76 -3.93 -11.04
N THR A 148 22.64 -5.05 -10.34
CA THR A 148 23.71 -5.58 -9.48
C THR A 148 24.81 -6.36 -10.20
N ARG A 149 24.74 -6.57 -11.52
CA ARG A 149 25.75 -7.35 -12.27
C ARG A 149 27.19 -6.77 -12.19
N ASN A 150 27.36 -5.50 -11.82
CA ASN A 150 28.68 -4.86 -11.69
C ASN A 150 29.05 -4.37 -10.27
N HIS A 151 28.15 -4.39 -9.29
CA HIS A 151 28.40 -3.82 -7.95
C HIS A 151 29.07 -4.79 -6.96
N PHE A 152 29.15 -6.08 -7.27
CA PHE A 152 29.82 -7.10 -6.43
C PHE A 152 31.30 -7.36 -6.79
N LYS A 153 31.92 -6.57 -7.66
CA LYS A 153 33.37 -6.66 -7.90
C LYS A 153 34.13 -6.06 -6.71
N GLN A 154 34.36 -6.87 -5.67
CA GLN A 154 35.34 -6.57 -4.63
C GLN A 154 36.75 -6.63 -5.25
N GLY A 155 37.30 -5.47 -5.59
CA GLY A 155 38.66 -5.30 -6.09
C GLY A 155 39.34 -4.11 -5.41
N GLN A 156 40.68 -4.12 -5.37
CA GLN A 156 41.55 -3.27 -4.53
C GLN A 156 41.60 -1.76 -4.87
N TYR A 157 40.61 -1.21 -5.58
CA TYR A 157 40.57 0.20 -5.98
C TYR A 157 39.24 0.85 -5.58
N GLU A 158 39.03 0.94 -4.27
CA GLU A 158 37.89 1.63 -3.65
C GLU A 158 38.23 3.12 -3.47
N TYR A 159 37.28 4.01 -3.75
CA TYR A 159 37.34 5.49 -3.59
C TYR A 159 37.93 6.35 -4.71
N HIS A 160 37.79 5.97 -5.98
CA HIS A 160 37.58 7.01 -7.00
C HIS A 160 36.08 7.20 -7.21
N VAL A 161 35.52 8.25 -6.61
CA VAL A 161 34.29 8.86 -7.13
C VAL A 161 34.61 9.19 -8.58
N ALA A 162 34.14 8.36 -9.52
CA ALA A 162 34.25 8.66 -10.93
C ALA A 162 33.55 10.01 -11.11
N LYS A 163 34.36 11.03 -11.39
CA LYS A 163 33.95 12.41 -11.63
C LYS A 163 33.31 12.55 -13.02
N GLU A 164 32.70 11.48 -13.51
CA GLU A 164 32.03 11.41 -14.80
C GLU A 164 30.52 11.55 -14.57
N HIS A 165 30.13 12.82 -14.52
CA HIS A 165 28.87 13.40 -14.97
C HIS A 165 27.55 12.79 -14.46
N SER A 166 27.25 13.07 -13.19
CA SER A 166 25.86 13.28 -12.72
C SER A 166 25.09 14.34 -13.53
N SER A 167 25.80 15.18 -14.31
CA SER A 167 25.22 16.20 -15.19
C SER A 167 24.54 15.67 -16.45
N THR A 168 24.69 14.38 -16.79
CA THR A 168 24.10 13.79 -18.02
C THR A 168 22.87 12.92 -17.74
N MET A 169 22.54 12.69 -16.45
CA MET A 169 21.31 12.00 -16.07
C MET A 169 20.11 12.94 -16.26
N GLY A 170 19.50 12.90 -17.45
CA GLY A 170 18.23 13.60 -17.72
C GLY A 170 18.22 14.59 -18.89
N GLN A 171 19.26 14.63 -19.75
CA GLN A 171 19.23 15.44 -20.98
C GLN A 171 18.61 14.75 -22.20
N ASP A 172 18.12 13.52 -22.04
CA ASP A 172 17.43 12.78 -23.11
C ASP A 172 15.96 13.23 -23.20
N SER A 173 15.51 13.63 -24.40
CA SER A 173 14.16 14.14 -24.68
C SER A 173 13.07 13.05 -24.72
N SER A 174 13.45 11.78 -24.58
CA SER A 174 12.59 10.60 -24.64
C SER A 174 12.23 10.01 -23.27
N ALA A 175 12.75 10.56 -22.17
CA ALA A 175 12.54 10.06 -20.80
C ALA A 175 12.78 8.54 -20.67
N ARG A 176 13.64 7.97 -21.53
CA ARG A 176 13.94 6.55 -21.60
C ARG A 176 15.40 6.35 -21.21
N SER A 177 15.61 6.12 -19.92
CA SER A 177 16.92 5.67 -19.44
C SER A 177 17.25 4.31 -20.05
N PRO A 178 18.44 4.15 -20.67
CA PRO A 178 18.91 2.86 -21.16
C PRO A 178 19.16 1.86 -20.02
N TYR A 179 19.15 2.32 -18.75
CA TYR A 179 19.35 1.50 -17.56
C TYR A 179 18.04 1.08 -16.86
N THR A 180 16.91 1.78 -17.06
CA THR A 180 15.63 1.53 -16.35
C THR A 180 14.42 1.33 -17.27
N GLY A 181 14.60 1.30 -18.60
CA GLY A 181 13.55 1.08 -19.61
C GLY A 181 12.99 -0.34 -19.71
N CYS A 182 13.01 -1.13 -18.62
CA CYS A 182 12.51 -2.51 -18.58
C CYS A 182 11.04 -2.62 -18.18
N SER A 183 10.42 -1.52 -17.73
CA SER A 183 9.01 -1.52 -17.32
C SER A 183 8.07 -1.56 -18.53
N GLN A 184 7.13 -2.50 -18.52
CA GLN A 184 6.02 -2.57 -19.48
C GLN A 184 4.75 -1.86 -18.97
N PHE A 185 4.86 -1.08 -17.89
CA PHE A 185 3.73 -0.34 -17.35
C PHE A 185 3.23 0.71 -18.36
N LEU A 186 1.93 0.66 -18.65
CA LEU A 186 1.24 1.64 -19.48
C LEU A 186 0.54 2.68 -18.58
N PRO A 187 1.11 3.89 -18.42
CA PRO A 187 0.44 4.98 -17.73
C PRO A 187 -0.73 5.48 -18.58
N THR A 188 -1.91 5.58 -17.98
CA THR A 188 -3.09 6.18 -18.62
C THR A 188 -3.64 7.29 -17.73
N THR A 189 -4.28 8.29 -18.32
CA THR A 189 -4.95 9.37 -17.56
C THR A 189 -5.93 8.81 -16.53
N GLN A 190 -6.64 7.74 -16.87
CA GLN A 190 -7.57 7.07 -15.97
C GLN A 190 -6.87 6.50 -14.72
N LYS A 191 -5.69 5.87 -14.86
CA LYS A 191 -4.91 5.38 -13.71
C LYS A 191 -4.45 6.53 -12.82
N ILE A 192 -4.02 7.65 -13.41
CA ILE A 192 -3.61 8.85 -12.66
C ILE A 192 -4.80 9.40 -11.86
N ILE A 193 -5.97 9.53 -12.48
CA ILE A 193 -7.19 10.00 -11.81
C ILE A 193 -7.58 9.06 -10.66
N GLN A 194 -7.52 7.74 -10.87
CA GLN A 194 -7.84 6.74 -9.84
C GLN A 194 -6.93 6.82 -8.61
N PHE A 195 -5.68 7.24 -8.79
CA PHE A 195 -4.68 7.35 -7.72
C PHE A 195 -4.58 8.76 -7.13
N SER A 196 -5.10 9.77 -7.82
CA SER A 196 -5.09 11.16 -7.37
C SER A 196 -6.30 11.45 -6.48
N ASP A 197 -6.15 12.40 -5.56
CA ASP A 197 -7.28 12.89 -4.76
C ASP A 197 -8.15 13.90 -5.51
N GLY A 198 -7.62 14.52 -6.57
CA GLY A 198 -8.33 15.51 -7.38
C GLY A 198 -8.69 16.80 -6.64
N LYS A 199 -8.15 17.02 -5.43
CA LYS A 199 -8.43 18.19 -4.59
C LYS A 199 -7.47 19.32 -4.95
N SER A 200 -8.01 20.49 -5.27
CA SER A 200 -7.24 21.73 -5.36
C SER A 200 -6.97 22.32 -3.96
N PRO A 201 -5.84 23.02 -3.76
CA PRO A 201 -5.56 23.71 -2.50
C PRO A 201 -6.66 24.73 -2.17
N LYS A 202 -7.16 24.68 -0.94
CA LYS A 202 -8.18 25.61 -0.44
C LYS A 202 -7.55 26.83 0.24
N PRO A 203 -8.27 27.96 0.36
CA PRO A 203 -7.83 29.08 1.18
C PRO A 203 -7.54 28.62 2.62
N GLY A 204 -6.29 28.77 3.07
CA GLY A 204 -5.83 28.32 4.39
C GLY A 204 -5.03 27.02 4.38
N ASP A 205 -5.04 26.25 3.29
CA ASP A 205 -4.16 25.10 3.14
C ASP A 205 -2.71 25.55 3.01
N ARG A 206 -1.79 24.80 3.63
CA ARG A 206 -0.35 25.02 3.47
C ARG A 206 0.21 24.06 2.45
N ILE A 207 0.82 24.62 1.41
CA ILE A 207 1.44 23.87 0.33
C ILE A 207 2.88 23.60 0.72
N ILE A 208 3.23 22.32 0.87
CA ILE A 208 4.59 21.86 1.14
C ILE A 208 5.08 21.15 -0.11
N TYR A 209 6.18 21.64 -0.68
CA TYR A 209 6.83 20.99 -1.81
C TYR A 209 7.97 20.11 -1.31
N VAL A 210 8.00 18.87 -1.81
CA VAL A 210 9.08 17.90 -1.58
C VAL A 210 9.51 17.34 -2.92
N ALA A 211 10.81 17.08 -3.07
CA ALA A 211 11.37 16.53 -4.30
C ALA A 211 12.39 15.43 -3.96
N GLY A 212 12.50 14.47 -4.86
CA GLY A 212 13.38 13.32 -4.73
C GLY A 212 13.07 12.31 -5.84
N ALA A 213 13.88 11.26 -5.93
CA ALA A 213 13.63 10.19 -6.88
C ALA A 213 12.34 9.42 -6.55
N PHE A 214 12.09 9.17 -5.26
CA PHE A 214 11.00 8.31 -4.78
C PHE A 214 10.98 6.93 -5.48
N ASP A 215 12.15 6.45 -5.89
CA ASP A 215 12.33 5.13 -6.49
C ASP A 215 12.14 4.06 -5.42
N LEU A 216 11.47 2.95 -5.79
CA LEU A 216 11.00 1.91 -4.87
C LEU A 216 10.43 2.48 -3.57
N PHE A 217 9.35 3.26 -3.67
CA PHE A 217 8.71 3.93 -2.53
C PHE A 217 8.56 3.00 -1.31
N HIS A 218 9.16 3.38 -0.17
CA HIS A 218 9.42 2.51 0.98
C HIS A 218 9.22 3.26 2.32
N VAL A 219 9.39 2.57 3.46
CA VAL A 219 9.09 3.10 4.80
C VAL A 219 9.81 4.42 5.09
N GLY A 220 11.08 4.54 4.71
CA GLY A 220 11.82 5.80 4.84
C GLY A 220 11.17 7.00 4.13
N HIS A 221 10.62 6.81 2.92
CA HIS A 221 9.87 7.87 2.23
C HIS A 221 8.56 8.20 2.98
N LEU A 222 7.86 7.18 3.48
CA LEU A 222 6.64 7.36 4.26
C LEU A 222 6.90 8.17 5.54
N GLU A 223 7.96 7.86 6.28
CA GLU A 223 8.38 8.62 7.46
C GLU A 223 8.77 10.06 7.14
N PHE A 224 9.51 10.26 6.05
CA PHE A 224 9.88 11.59 5.58
C PHE A 224 8.64 12.44 5.29
N LEU A 225 7.66 11.90 4.56
CA LEU A 225 6.41 12.60 4.24
C LEU A 225 5.55 12.85 5.49
N GLN A 226 5.53 11.90 6.44
CA GLN A 226 4.84 12.08 7.71
C GLN A 226 5.45 13.23 8.51
N LYS A 227 6.78 13.27 8.65
CA LYS A 227 7.48 14.37 9.34
C LYS A 227 7.28 15.71 8.63
N ALA A 228 7.31 15.72 7.30
CA ALA A 228 7.01 16.93 6.52
C ALA A 228 5.60 17.46 6.80
N ARG A 229 4.61 16.56 6.90
CA ARG A 229 3.25 16.91 7.31
C ARG A 229 3.17 17.41 8.76
N GLU A 230 3.91 16.82 9.68
CA GLU A 230 3.92 17.24 11.10
C GLU A 230 4.54 18.62 11.32
N GLN A 231 5.57 18.97 10.55
CA GLN A 231 6.19 20.31 10.60
C GLN A 231 5.22 21.44 10.27
N GLN A 232 4.15 21.16 9.52
CA GLN A 232 3.04 22.10 9.34
C GLN A 232 2.55 22.60 10.70
N PHE A 233 2.22 21.70 11.63
CA PHE A 233 1.62 22.07 12.91
C PHE A 233 2.57 22.84 13.84
N GLN A 234 3.88 22.55 13.78
CA GLN A 234 4.89 23.22 14.63
C GLN A 234 5.18 24.68 14.21
N ILE A 235 5.04 25.01 12.93
CA ILE A 235 5.18 26.40 12.47
C ILE A 235 3.95 27.23 12.88
N GLU A 236 2.79 26.60 13.06
CA GLU A 236 1.52 27.24 13.48
C GLU A 236 1.56 27.61 14.97
N SER A 237 2.09 26.73 15.83
CA SER A 237 2.25 26.97 17.27
C SER A 237 3.25 28.10 17.56
N ARG A 238 4.31 28.26 16.75
CA ARG A 238 5.26 29.38 16.86
C ARG A 238 4.71 30.73 16.42
N LYS A 239 3.65 30.77 15.61
CA LYS A 239 2.99 32.01 15.16
C LYS A 239 1.86 32.48 16.10
N GLY A 240 1.70 31.84 17.27
CA GLY A 240 0.85 32.34 18.36
C GLY A 240 -0.67 32.21 18.14
N ASN A 241 -1.13 31.35 17.23
CA ASN A 241 -2.51 31.38 16.75
C ASN A 241 -3.43 30.23 17.23
N PHE A 242 -3.25 29.66 18.44
CA PHE A 242 -4.26 28.78 19.06
C PHE A 242 -4.30 28.85 20.60
N PRO A 243 -5.49 28.88 21.25
CA PRO A 243 -5.64 28.73 22.69
C PRO A 243 -5.44 27.26 23.13
N PRO A 244 -5.03 27.02 24.39
CA PRO A 244 -4.31 25.80 24.78
C PRO A 244 -5.15 24.53 25.05
N ASN A 245 -6.36 24.37 24.49
CA ASN A 245 -7.25 23.26 24.93
C ASN A 245 -8.05 22.50 23.86
N GLN A 246 -7.44 22.20 22.71
CA GLN A 246 -7.98 21.19 21.77
C GLN A 246 -6.93 20.17 21.35
N MET A 247 -6.32 19.49 22.32
CA MET A 247 -5.74 18.16 22.07
C MET A 247 -6.88 17.13 21.94
N LYS A 248 -7.47 17.04 20.75
CA LYS A 248 -8.06 15.79 20.28
C LYS A 248 -7.43 15.46 18.93
N VAL A 249 -6.41 14.61 18.98
CA VAL A 249 -5.92 13.89 17.81
C VAL A 249 -7.08 13.01 17.33
N LYS A 250 -7.88 13.55 16.41
CA LYS A 250 -8.70 12.72 15.53
C LYS A 250 -7.83 12.41 14.32
N THR A 251 -7.20 11.24 14.35
CA THR A 251 -6.74 10.53 13.16
C THR A 251 -7.96 10.31 12.26
N ARG A 252 -8.21 11.27 11.37
CA ARG A 252 -9.20 11.15 10.31
C ARG A 252 -8.46 11.41 9.02
N THR A 253 -7.98 10.34 8.41
CA THR A 253 -7.57 10.31 7.01
C THR A 253 -8.81 10.68 6.19
N ARG A 254 -8.72 11.77 5.44
CA ARG A 254 -9.73 12.26 4.51
C ARG A 254 -9.04 12.71 3.23
#